data_AF-A0A817K420-F1
#
_entry.id   AF-A0A817K420-F1
#
_cell.length_a   1.000
_cell.length_b   1.000
_cell.length_c   1.000
_cell.angle_alpha   90.00
_cell.angle_beta   90.00
_cell.angle_gamma   90.00
#
_symmetry.space_group_name_H-M   'P 1'
#
loop_
_entity.id
_entity.type
_entity.pdbx_description
1 polymer ?
#
loop_
_entity_poly.entity_id
_entity_poly.type
_entity_poly.pdbx_seq_one_letter_code
_entity_poly.pdbx_strand_id
1 'polypeptide(L)'
;MQPQATALTEPIIRPPSPDFSSLSPDELNQLEIVLQKQVLIENEQNQCLSGLRRTMVHLQQMIQNDYQRQRHSSSTHSHNSSPTQQNQIVLSSSDIVQCYICYSNIEVQSKDLSSSPPILCADCHRPVCRRCGNYTSPELINISERNHFENQTHTCKWRCRMCIVRREVIRKSGMFFSKKK
;
A
#
# COMPACT_ATOMS: atom_id res chain seq x y z
N MET A 1 -46.63 -15.33 -0.65
CA MET A 1 -45.86 -16.27 -1.48
C MET A 1 -44.46 -15.69 -1.65
N GLN A 2 -43.42 -16.38 -1.16
CA GLN A 2 -42.02 -15.99 -1.32
C GLN A 2 -41.46 -16.64 -2.60
N PRO A 3 -40.62 -15.95 -3.39
CA PRO A 3 -39.86 -16.60 -4.44
C PRO A 3 -38.59 -17.24 -3.85
N GLN A 4 -38.46 -18.56 -4.04
CA GLN A 4 -37.22 -19.29 -3.78
C GLN A 4 -36.20 -18.98 -4.88
N ALA A 5 -35.02 -18.50 -4.50
CA ALA A 5 -33.86 -18.42 -5.38
C ALA A 5 -33.18 -19.79 -5.43
N THR A 6 -33.31 -20.51 -6.54
CA THR A 6 -32.50 -21.69 -6.86
C THR A 6 -31.10 -21.23 -7.27
N ALA A 7 -30.13 -21.39 -6.38
CA ALA A 7 -28.72 -21.25 -6.70
C ALA A 7 -28.22 -22.53 -7.41
N LEU A 8 -28.09 -22.48 -8.73
CA LEU A 8 -27.34 -23.47 -9.50
C LEU A 8 -25.86 -23.32 -9.14
N THR A 9 -25.35 -24.26 -8.36
CA THR A 9 -23.92 -24.35 -8.04
C THR A 9 -23.27 -25.16 -9.16
N GLU A 10 -22.60 -24.48 -10.10
CA GLU A 10 -21.82 -25.15 -11.13
C GLU A 10 -20.67 -25.96 -10.51
N PRO A 11 -20.39 -27.19 -10.99
CA PRO A 11 -19.28 -27.98 -10.50
C PRO A 11 -17.95 -27.38 -10.97
N ILE A 12 -17.09 -27.06 -10.01
CA ILE A 12 -15.72 -26.60 -10.24
C ILE A 12 -14.92 -27.76 -10.87
N ILE A 13 -14.72 -27.71 -12.19
CA ILE A 13 -13.87 -28.66 -12.92
C ILE A 13 -12.41 -28.40 -12.49
N ARG A 14 -11.86 -29.27 -11.63
CA ARG A 14 -10.42 -29.24 -11.31
C ARG A 14 -9.64 -29.82 -12.49
N PRO A 15 -8.52 -29.19 -12.90
CA PRO A 15 -7.66 -29.79 -13.92
C PRO A 15 -7.12 -31.14 -13.43
N PRO A 16 -6.96 -32.12 -14.32
CA PRO A 16 -6.42 -33.42 -13.97
C PRO A 16 -4.99 -33.27 -13.41
N SER A 17 -4.64 -34.10 -12.44
CA SER A 17 -3.27 -34.16 -11.92
C SER A 17 -2.31 -34.57 -13.04
N PRO A 18 -1.12 -33.95 -13.12
CA PRO A 18 -0.11 -34.35 -14.10
C PRO A 18 0.33 -35.80 -13.86
N ASP A 19 0.44 -36.57 -14.95
CA ASP A 19 0.97 -37.93 -14.94
C ASP A 19 2.48 -37.91 -15.16
N PHE A 20 3.23 -38.58 -14.29
CA PHE A 20 4.69 -38.66 -14.31
C PHE A 20 5.21 -40.08 -14.58
N SER A 21 4.31 -41.02 -14.93
CA SER A 21 4.64 -42.45 -15.07
C SER A 21 5.62 -42.76 -16.21
N SER A 22 5.78 -41.84 -17.17
CA SER A 22 6.71 -41.98 -18.29
C SER A 22 8.14 -41.51 -18.00
N LEU A 23 8.39 -40.90 -16.83
CA LEU A 23 9.71 -40.36 -16.49
C LEU A 23 10.63 -41.45 -15.97
N SER A 24 11.89 -41.41 -16.41
CA SER A 24 12.94 -42.25 -15.85
C SER A 24 13.32 -41.81 -14.41
N PRO A 25 13.97 -42.69 -13.62
CA PRO A 25 14.42 -42.33 -12.27
C PRO A 25 15.33 -41.10 -12.23
N ASP A 26 16.19 -40.92 -13.22
CA ASP A 26 17.10 -39.76 -13.31
C ASP A 26 16.33 -38.47 -13.59
N GLU A 27 15.31 -38.51 -14.46
CA GLU A 27 14.45 -37.36 -14.74
C GLU A 27 13.58 -36.99 -13.54
N LEU A 28 13.09 -37.97 -12.80
CA LEU A 28 12.36 -37.76 -11.54
C LEU A 28 13.25 -37.06 -10.49
N ASN A 29 14.50 -37.48 -10.37
CA ASN A 29 15.46 -36.84 -9.46
C ASN A 29 15.73 -35.38 -9.87
N GLN A 30 15.89 -35.09 -11.16
CA GLN A 30 16.02 -33.71 -11.64
C GLN A 30 14.78 -32.87 -11.36
N LEU A 31 13.58 -33.44 -11.54
CA LEU A 31 12.32 -32.79 -11.22
C LEU A 31 12.24 -32.46 -9.72
N GLU A 32 12.64 -33.38 -8.86
CA GLU A 32 12.69 -33.15 -7.41
C GLU A 32 13.60 -31.96 -7.05
N ILE A 33 14.79 -31.87 -7.65
CA ILE A 33 15.71 -30.74 -7.46
C ILE A 33 15.04 -29.42 -7.86
N VAL A 34 14.34 -29.39 -9.00
CA VAL A 34 13.63 -28.19 -9.47
C VAL A 34 12.49 -27.82 -8.51
N LEU A 35 11.72 -28.79 -8.03
CA LEU A 35 10.66 -28.56 -7.06
C LEU A 35 11.20 -28.05 -5.72
N GLN A 36 12.31 -28.59 -5.23
CA GLN A 36 12.97 -28.09 -4.02
C GLN A 36 13.43 -26.63 -4.20
N LYS A 37 14.02 -26.28 -5.34
CA LYS A 37 14.40 -24.90 -5.67
C LYS A 37 13.18 -23.98 -5.72
N GLN A 38 12.07 -24.44 -6.30
CA GLN A 38 10.82 -23.69 -6.36
C GLN A 38 10.33 -23.35 -4.94
N VAL A 39 10.33 -24.32 -4.02
CA VAL A 39 9.94 -24.10 -2.61
C VAL A 39 10.83 -23.05 -1.95
N LEU A 40 12.14 -23.06 -2.20
CA LEU A 40 13.05 -22.06 -1.64
C LEU A 40 12.74 -20.65 -2.16
N ILE A 41 12.50 -20.51 -3.46
CA ILE A 41 12.13 -19.24 -4.09
C ILE A 41 10.81 -18.73 -3.50
N GLU A 42 9.81 -19.60 -3.37
CA GLU A 42 8.52 -19.24 -2.77
C GLU A 42 8.66 -18.80 -1.32
N ASN A 43 9.49 -19.49 -0.53
CA ASN A 43 9.75 -19.12 0.86
C ASN A 43 10.40 -17.74 0.97
N GLU A 44 11.40 -17.43 0.14
CA GLU A 44 12.04 -16.11 0.12
C GLU A 44 11.04 -15.01 -0.27
N GLN A 45 10.24 -15.25 -1.31
CA GLN A 45 9.19 -14.30 -1.73
C GLN A 45 8.15 -14.09 -0.63
N ASN A 46 7.70 -15.16 0.04
CA ASN A 46 6.76 -15.10 1.15
C ASN A 46 7.35 -14.35 2.35
N GLN A 47 8.64 -14.52 2.64
CA GLN A 47 9.32 -13.78 3.70
C GLN A 47 9.40 -12.28 3.38
N CYS A 48 9.77 -11.93 2.14
CA CYS A 48 9.81 -10.55 1.66
C CYS A 48 8.43 -9.88 1.76
N LEU A 49 7.38 -10.54 1.25
CA LEU A 49 6.00 -10.08 1.32
C LEU A 49 5.51 -9.91 2.75
N SER A 50 5.86 -10.85 3.63
CA SER A 50 5.51 -10.79 5.06
C SER A 50 6.19 -9.60 5.74
N GLY A 51 7.45 -9.30 5.41
CA GLY A 51 8.15 -8.09 5.88
C GLY A 51 7.44 -6.79 5.46
N LEU A 52 7.03 -6.70 4.20
CA LEU A 52 6.31 -5.53 3.68
C LEU A 52 4.94 -5.37 4.33
N ARG A 53 4.18 -6.46 4.50
CA ARG A 53 2.88 -6.45 5.18
C ARG A 53 3.01 -6.01 6.63
N ARG A 54 4.01 -6.50 7.37
CA ARG A 54 4.30 -6.04 8.75
C ARG A 54 4.61 -4.56 8.80
N THR A 55 5.44 -4.06 7.88
CA THR A 55 5.77 -2.63 7.77
C THR A 55 4.52 -1.78 7.52
N MET A 56 3.63 -2.23 6.63
CA MET A 56 2.37 -1.56 6.34
C MET A 56 1.47 -1.48 7.59
N VAL A 57 1.27 -2.60 8.28
CA VAL A 57 0.47 -2.67 9.51
C VAL A 57 1.06 -1.77 10.59
N HIS A 58 2.37 -1.82 10.80
CA HIS A 58 3.05 -0.99 11.79
C HIS A 58 2.86 0.51 11.49
N LEU A 59 3.04 0.94 10.25
CA LEU A 59 2.79 2.32 9.85
C LEU A 59 1.32 2.71 10.05
N GLN A 60 0.36 1.80 9.81
CA GLN A 60 -1.07 2.07 10.00
C GLN A 60 -1.38 2.26 11.48
N GLN A 61 -0.85 1.40 12.34
CA GLN A 61 -1.00 1.50 13.79
C GLN A 61 -0.35 2.77 14.35
N MET A 62 0.85 3.13 13.89
CA MET A 62 1.54 4.35 14.32
C MET A 62 0.71 5.60 14.01
N ILE A 63 0.17 5.68 12.78
CA ILE A 63 -0.72 6.78 12.38
C ILE A 63 -1.98 6.83 13.26
N GLN A 64 -2.61 5.68 13.53
CA GLN A 64 -3.81 5.62 14.36
C GLN A 64 -3.54 6.02 15.82
N ASN A 65 -2.44 5.56 16.40
CA ASN A 65 -2.07 5.84 17.79
C ASN A 65 -1.76 7.33 17.99
N ASP A 66 -0.99 7.93 17.07
CA ASP A 66 -0.67 9.35 17.15
C ASP A 66 -1.91 10.23 16.94
N TYR A 67 -2.82 9.82 16.05
CA TYR A 67 -4.12 10.48 15.88
C TYR A 67 -4.93 10.49 17.18
N GLN A 68 -4.98 9.36 17.89
CA GLN A 68 -5.68 9.25 19.17
C GLN A 68 -5.01 10.11 20.26
N ARG A 69 -3.68 10.09 20.34
CA ARG A 69 -2.92 10.93 21.30
C ARG A 69 -3.20 12.41 21.11
N GLN A 70 -3.23 12.89 19.87
CA GLN A 70 -3.57 14.29 19.59
C GLN A 70 -4.98 14.65 20.08
N ARG A 71 -5.99 13.79 19.85
CA ARG A 71 -7.34 14.04 20.36
C ARG A 71 -7.39 14.12 21.89
N HIS A 72 -6.65 13.27 22.59
CA HIS A 72 -6.62 13.28 24.05
C HIS A 72 -5.91 14.52 24.60
N SER A 73 -4.78 14.93 24.02
CA SER A 73 -4.07 16.15 24.40
C SER A 73 -4.90 17.42 24.13
N SER A 74 -5.75 17.40 23.10
CA SER A 74 -6.69 18.50 22.83
C SER A 74 -7.92 18.49 23.74
N SER A 75 -8.22 17.38 24.43
CA SER A 75 -9.42 17.24 25.28
C SER A 75 -9.23 17.70 26.73
N THR A 76 -7.99 17.91 27.20
CA THR A 76 -7.70 18.43 28.55
C THR A 76 -7.84 19.96 28.66
N HIS A 77 -8.20 20.64 27.57
CA HIS A 77 -8.54 22.06 27.55
C HIS A 77 -9.85 22.30 26.77
N SER A 78 -11.01 22.06 27.40
CA SER A 78 -12.22 22.90 27.30
C SER A 78 -13.48 22.13 27.73
N HIS A 79 -14.30 22.82 28.51
CA HIS A 79 -15.69 22.53 28.79
C HIS A 79 -16.54 22.23 27.52
N ASN A 80 -17.54 21.36 27.71
CA ASN A 80 -18.78 21.17 26.94
C ASN A 80 -18.79 21.59 25.47
N SER A 81 -18.70 20.63 24.54
CA SER A 81 -19.48 20.65 23.28
C SER A 81 -19.53 19.25 22.62
N SER A 82 -20.71 18.92 22.10
CA SER A 82 -21.14 17.61 21.57
C SER A 82 -20.34 17.09 20.36
N PRO A 83 -20.37 15.77 20.07
CA PRO A 83 -19.51 15.13 19.06
C PRO A 83 -20.18 15.16 17.68
N THR A 84 -20.22 16.31 17.01
CA THR A 84 -20.55 16.33 15.58
C THR A 84 -19.78 17.46 14.90
N GLN A 85 -19.05 17.13 13.83
CA GLN A 85 -18.23 18.02 13.00
C GLN A 85 -16.83 18.36 13.54
N GLN A 86 -15.85 17.48 13.32
CA GLN A 86 -14.43 17.88 13.27
C GLN A 86 -13.78 17.33 11.99
N ASN A 87 -14.27 17.83 10.86
CA ASN A 87 -13.49 17.99 9.63
C ASN A 87 -13.12 19.48 9.41
N GLN A 88 -13.38 20.35 10.39
CA GLN A 88 -12.93 21.74 10.35
C GLN A 88 -11.62 21.87 11.10
N ILE A 89 -10.58 22.10 10.29
CA ILE A 89 -9.28 22.62 10.70
C ILE A 89 -9.56 23.95 11.40
N VAL A 90 -9.42 24.00 12.72
CA VAL A 90 -9.44 25.25 13.48
C VAL A 90 -8.15 25.99 13.13
N LEU A 91 -8.23 26.89 12.15
CA LEU A 91 -7.15 27.74 11.67
C LEU A 91 -7.04 28.99 12.55
N SER A 92 -6.20 28.94 13.58
CA SER A 92 -5.63 30.13 14.20
C SER A 92 -4.35 30.52 13.45
N SER A 93 -4.48 31.46 12.51
CA SER A 93 -3.51 32.39 11.90
C SER A 93 -1.99 32.10 11.89
N SER A 94 -1.56 30.85 11.82
CA SER A 94 -0.19 30.44 11.53
C SER A 94 -0.29 29.18 10.67
N ASP A 95 0.19 29.23 9.43
CA ASP A 95 0.07 28.18 8.42
C ASP A 95 0.91 26.93 8.76
N ILE A 96 0.54 26.26 9.84
CA ILE A 96 1.16 25.04 10.32
C ILE A 96 0.34 23.87 9.78
N VAL A 97 0.92 23.16 8.81
CA VAL A 97 0.36 21.93 8.25
C VAL A 97 0.97 20.74 8.99
N GLN A 98 0.21 19.71 9.34
CA GLN A 98 0.79 18.54 10.01
C GLN A 98 1.12 17.42 9.03
N CYS A 99 2.28 16.78 9.25
CA CYS A 99 2.63 15.57 8.52
C CYS A 99 1.63 14.44 8.84
N TYR A 100 1.06 13.81 7.81
CA TYR A 100 0.10 12.72 8.00
C TYR A 100 0.68 11.46 8.65
N ILE A 101 2.00 11.23 8.54
CA ILE A 101 2.62 10.00 9.05
C ILE A 101 3.08 10.16 10.50
N CYS A 102 3.76 11.26 10.82
CA CYS A 102 4.41 11.45 12.13
C CYS A 102 3.86 12.66 12.90
N TYR A 103 2.81 13.31 12.37
CA TYR A 103 2.12 14.44 13.01
C TYR A 103 2.99 15.66 13.36
N SER A 104 4.23 15.69 12.87
CA SER A 104 5.12 16.84 13.06
C SER A 104 4.57 18.04 12.29
N ASN A 105 4.62 19.21 12.92
CA ASN A 105 4.33 20.48 12.30
C ASN A 105 5.26 20.73 11.09
N ILE A 106 4.67 21.17 10.00
CA ILE A 106 5.31 21.59 8.76
C ILE A 106 5.00 23.08 8.67
N GLU A 107 6.03 23.89 8.87
CA GLU A 107 5.92 25.34 8.75
C GLU A 107 5.76 25.69 7.28
N VAL A 108 4.63 26.31 6.92
CA VAL A 108 4.44 26.93 5.62
C VAL A 108 4.65 28.43 5.84
N GLN A 109 5.80 28.97 5.42
CA GLN A 109 6.07 30.39 5.57
C GLN A 109 5.30 31.20 4.52
N SER A 110 4.02 31.47 4.78
CA SER A 110 3.12 32.19 3.86
C SER A 110 3.46 33.67 3.62
N LYS A 111 4.43 34.23 4.34
CA LYS A 111 4.83 35.64 4.20
C LYS A 111 5.64 35.95 2.94
N ASP A 112 6.27 34.94 2.34
CA ASP A 112 7.00 35.11 1.09
C ASP A 112 6.22 34.48 -0.06
N LEU A 113 5.98 35.26 -1.13
CA LEU A 113 5.40 34.82 -2.42
C LEU A 113 6.22 33.71 -3.10
N SER A 114 7.40 33.38 -2.58
CA SER A 114 8.31 32.31 -3.02
C SER A 114 8.25 31.04 -2.17
N SER A 115 7.41 30.99 -1.13
CA SER A 115 7.31 29.82 -0.27
C SER A 115 6.70 28.63 -1.02
N SER A 116 7.40 27.50 -0.96
CA SER A 116 6.93 26.26 -1.59
C SER A 116 5.74 25.71 -0.81
N PRO A 117 4.65 25.31 -1.47
CA PRO A 117 3.51 24.69 -0.81
C PRO A 117 3.92 23.40 -0.06
N PRO A 118 3.14 22.95 0.93
CA PRO A 118 3.41 21.71 1.64
C PRO A 118 3.49 20.53 0.66
N ILE A 119 4.47 19.65 0.87
CA ILE A 119 4.67 18.46 0.02
C ILE A 119 3.49 17.50 0.21
N LEU A 120 2.73 17.26 -0.86
CA LEU A 120 1.61 16.32 -0.87
C LEU A 120 2.02 14.99 -1.47
N CYS A 121 1.53 13.90 -0.88
CA CYS A 121 1.68 12.57 -1.47
C CYS A 121 0.81 12.43 -2.73
N ALA A 122 1.41 11.99 -3.83
CA ALA A 122 0.71 11.83 -5.11
C ALA A 122 -0.32 10.68 -5.18
N ASP A 123 -0.39 9.79 -4.18
CA ASP A 123 -1.41 8.73 -4.13
C ASP A 123 -2.58 9.13 -3.21
N CYS A 124 -2.28 9.60 -1.99
CA CYS A 124 -3.31 9.87 -0.98
C CYS A 124 -3.62 11.36 -0.78
N HIS A 125 -2.90 12.25 -1.45
CA HIS A 125 -3.03 13.71 -1.38
C HIS A 125 -2.90 14.31 0.03
N ARG A 126 -2.32 13.55 0.98
CA ARG A 126 -2.08 14.02 2.34
C ARG A 126 -0.71 14.68 2.47
N PRO A 127 -0.58 15.75 3.28
CA PRO A 127 0.69 16.41 3.52
C PRO A 127 1.68 15.49 4.25
N VAL A 128 2.94 15.52 3.85
CA VAL A 128 4.01 14.74 4.49
C VAL A 128 5.29 15.55 4.61
N CYS A 129 6.01 15.37 5.72
CA CYS A 129 7.34 15.94 5.87
C CYS A 129 8.35 15.15 5.03
N ARG A 130 9.52 15.76 4.77
CA ARG A 130 10.60 15.15 3.98
C ARG A 130 11.16 13.85 4.57
N ARG A 131 10.94 13.58 5.86
CA ARG A 131 11.32 12.32 6.52
C ARG A 131 10.31 11.19 6.28
N CYS A 132 9.05 11.54 6.02
CA CYS A 132 7.94 10.60 5.92
C CYS A 132 7.46 10.38 4.48
N GLY A 133 7.95 11.18 3.54
CA GLY A 133 7.81 10.94 2.12
C GLY A 133 9.17 10.77 1.45
N ASN A 134 9.14 10.25 0.24
CA ASN A 134 10.30 10.22 -0.66
C ASN A 134 9.87 10.66 -2.05
N TYR A 135 10.81 11.25 -2.78
CA TYR A 135 10.66 11.49 -4.20
C TYR A 135 10.87 10.17 -4.95
N THR A 136 9.84 9.70 -5.66
CA THR A 136 9.87 8.46 -6.43
C THR A 136 9.99 8.80 -7.90
N SER A 137 11.09 8.37 -8.53
CA SER A 137 11.21 8.33 -9.99
C SER A 137 10.40 7.15 -10.53
N PRO A 138 9.81 7.22 -11.73
CA PRO A 138 9.41 6.01 -12.42
C PRO A 138 10.62 5.06 -12.51
N GLU A 139 10.44 3.82 -12.06
CA GLU A 139 11.37 2.74 -12.42
C GLU A 139 11.33 2.61 -13.95
N LEU A 140 12.49 2.51 -14.59
CA LEU A 140 12.58 2.14 -16.01
C LEU A 140 12.09 0.70 -16.14
N ILE A 141 10.79 0.51 -16.29
CA ILE A 141 10.20 -0.80 -16.57
C ILE A 141 10.68 -1.20 -17.98
N ASN A 142 11.27 -2.39 -18.08
CA ASN A 142 11.70 -2.97 -19.34
C ASN A 142 10.52 -2.99 -20.32
N ILE A 143 10.75 -2.55 -21.55
CA ILE A 143 9.71 -2.21 -22.55
C ILE A 143 8.82 -3.41 -22.91
N SER A 144 9.21 -4.63 -22.57
CA SER A 144 8.45 -5.87 -22.79
C SER A 144 7.18 -6.00 -21.93
N GLU A 145 7.05 -5.31 -20.78
CA GLU A 145 5.84 -5.34 -19.92
C GLU A 145 4.86 -4.18 -20.22
N ARG A 146 5.12 -3.40 -21.27
CA ARG A 146 4.53 -2.07 -21.52
C ARG A 146 3.03 -2.09 -21.90
N ASN A 147 2.49 -3.22 -22.37
CA ASN A 147 1.13 -3.26 -22.96
C ASN A 147 -0.04 -3.11 -21.96
N HIS A 148 0.21 -2.92 -20.66
CA HIS A 148 -0.85 -2.70 -19.66
C HIS A 148 -0.74 -1.42 -18.82
N PHE A 149 0.22 -0.53 -19.11
CA PHE A 149 0.44 0.67 -18.29
C PHE A 149 0.33 1.99 -19.06
N GLU A 150 -0.64 2.12 -19.96
CA GLU A 150 -0.84 3.31 -20.82
C GLU A 150 -1.16 4.64 -20.09
N ASN A 151 -1.22 4.68 -18.76
CA ASN A 151 -1.57 5.91 -18.02
C ASN A 151 -0.56 6.32 -16.92
N GLN A 152 0.64 5.75 -16.89
CA GLN A 152 1.66 6.23 -15.95
C GLN A 152 2.36 7.48 -16.53
N THR A 153 1.84 8.66 -16.19
CA THR A 153 2.54 9.94 -16.40
C THR A 153 3.98 9.82 -15.89
N HIS A 154 4.95 9.94 -16.80
CA HIS A 154 6.40 9.81 -16.59
C HIS A 154 7.01 10.97 -15.79
N THR A 155 6.38 11.38 -14.70
CA THR A 155 6.87 12.43 -13.83
C THR A 155 7.24 11.85 -12.48
N CYS A 156 8.42 12.22 -11.99
CA CYS A 156 8.82 11.91 -10.63
C CYS A 156 7.82 12.54 -9.65
N LYS A 157 7.39 11.78 -8.64
CA LYS A 157 6.30 12.17 -7.73
C LYS A 157 6.71 11.93 -6.29
N TRP A 158 6.37 12.87 -5.41
CA TRP A 158 6.48 12.67 -3.95
C TRP A 158 5.43 11.69 -3.45
N ARG A 159 5.84 10.71 -2.65
CA ARG A 159 4.94 9.71 -2.06
C ARG A 159 5.25 9.52 -0.59
N CYS A 160 4.21 9.37 0.23
CA CYS A 160 4.38 9.02 1.63
C CYS A 160 4.87 7.57 1.75
N ARG A 161 5.60 7.27 2.84
CA ARG A 161 6.14 5.93 3.11
C ARG A 161 5.05 4.85 3.12
N MET A 162 3.85 5.18 3.62
CA MET A 162 2.69 4.29 3.59
C MET A 162 2.30 3.89 2.16
N CYS A 163 2.16 4.86 1.26
CA CYS A 163 1.77 4.62 -0.12
C CYS A 163 2.87 3.89 -0.91
N ILE A 164 4.15 4.18 -0.63
CA ILE A 164 5.28 3.44 -1.19
C ILE A 164 5.19 1.95 -0.81
N VAL A 165 5.05 1.64 0.48
CA VAL A 165 4.94 0.26 0.96
C VAL A 165 3.70 -0.43 0.38
N ARG A 166 2.55 0.25 0.31
CA ARG A 166 1.33 -0.29 -0.31
C ARG A 166 1.54 -0.69 -1.76
N ARG A 167 2.15 0.19 -2.56
CA ARG A 167 2.46 -0.11 -3.98
C ARG A 167 3.36 -1.33 -4.09
N GLU A 168 4.36 -1.43 -3.23
CA GLU A 168 5.29 -2.54 -3.22
C GLU A 168 4.62 -3.88 -2.83
N VAL A 169 3.71 -3.86 -1.84
CA VAL A 169 2.90 -5.03 -1.50
C VAL A 169 2.05 -5.47 -2.69
N ILE A 170 1.35 -4.54 -3.36
CA ILE A 170 0.51 -4.87 -4.54
C ILE A 170 1.36 -5.45 -5.67
N ARG A 171 2.51 -4.84 -5.95
CA ARG A 171 3.43 -5.26 -7.02
C ARG A 171 4.01 -6.65 -6.75
N LYS A 172 4.59 -6.89 -5.57
CA LYS A 172 5.25 -8.16 -5.22
C LYS A 172 4.28 -9.29 -4.91
N SER A 173 3.04 -8.99 -4.53
CA SER A 173 2.05 -10.04 -4.22
C SER A 173 1.46 -10.70 -5.45
N GLY A 174 1.74 -10.19 -6.65
CA GLY A 174 1.14 -10.70 -7.88
C GLY A 174 -0.36 -10.48 -7.98
N MET A 175 -0.98 -9.73 -7.06
CA MET A 175 -2.43 -9.46 -7.03
C MET A 175 -2.96 -8.82 -8.33
N PHE A 176 -2.08 -8.18 -9.10
CA PHE A 176 -2.40 -7.66 -10.43
C PHE A 176 -2.68 -8.78 -11.45
N PHE A 177 -1.93 -9.88 -11.38
CA PHE A 177 -2.07 -11.02 -12.28
C PHE A 177 -3.23 -11.95 -11.89
N SER A 178 -3.61 -11.96 -10.62
CA SER A 178 -4.67 -12.84 -10.08
C SER A 178 -6.08 -12.45 -10.52
N LYS A 179 -6.29 -11.22 -11.02
CA LYS A 179 -7.63 -10.67 -11.36
C LYS A 179 -8.14 -11.02 -12.77
N LYS A 180 -7.41 -11.84 -13.54
CA LYS A 180 -7.76 -12.21 -14.93
C LYS A 180 -8.17 -13.68 -15.11
N LYS A 181 -8.77 -14.30 -14.10
CA LYS A 181 -9.36 -15.64 -14.23
C LYS A 181 -10.83 -15.60 -13.86
#